data_AF-A0A353QFG0-F1
#
_entry.id   AF-A0A353QFG0-F1
#
_cell.length_a   1.000
_cell.length_b   1.000
_cell.length_c   1.000
_cell.angle_alpha   90.00
_cell.angle_beta   90.00
_cell.angle_gamma   90.00
#
_symmetry.space_group_name_H-M   'P 1'
#
loop_
_entity.id
_entity.type
_entity.pdbx_description
1 polymer ?
#
loop_
_entity_poly.entity_id
_entity_poly.type
_entity_poly.pdbx_seq_one_letter_code
_entity_poly.pdbx_strand_id
1 'polypeptide(L)' 'LPAVSHHLRLLKALRLVKYTREGKMVYYELDDNHILNLIREAQEHFAEER' A
#
# COMPACT_ATOMS: atom_id res chain seq x y z
N LEU A 1 15.16 -7.93 -9.67
CA LEU A 1 14.00 -7.56 -8.82
C LEU A 1 13.17 -6.51 -9.57
N PRO A 2 11.83 -6.57 -9.56
CA PRO A 2 11.00 -5.56 -10.20
C PRO A 2 11.21 -4.20 -9.55
N ALA A 3 11.17 -3.12 -10.33
CA ALA A 3 11.24 -1.76 -9.79
C ALA A 3 10.03 -1.47 -8.89
N VAL A 4 10.21 -0.63 -7.86
CA VAL A 4 9.11 -0.21 -6.96
C VAL A 4 7.93 0.37 -7.75
N SER A 5 8.20 1.11 -8.83
CA SER A 5 7.17 1.66 -9.72
C SER A 5 6.30 0.60 -10.40
N HIS A 6 6.82 -0.61 -10.65
CA HIS A 6 6.05 -1.72 -11.18
C HIS A 6 5.06 -2.24 -10.11
N HIS A 7 5.52 -2.44 -8.87
CA HIS A 7 4.65 -2.85 -7.77
C HIS A 7 3.58 -1.80 -7.47
N LEU A 8 3.93 -0.51 -7.42
CA LEU A 8 2.96 0.57 -7.20
C LEU A 8 1.88 0.62 -8.28
N ARG A 9 2.22 0.28 -9.54
CA ARG A 9 1.24 0.19 -10.62
C ARG A 9 0.25 -0.96 -10.39
N LEU A 10 0.74 -2.13 -9.96
CA LEU A 10 -0.10 -3.27 -9.61
C LEU A 10 -1.01 -2.95 -8.42
N LEU A 11 -0.45 -2.40 -7.34
CA LEU A 11 -1.21 -2.02 -6.15
C LEU A 11 -2.29 -0.98 -6.46
N LYS A 12 -2.01 -0.02 -7.37
CA LYS A 12 -3.00 0.93 -7.85
C LYS A 12 -4.12 0.23 -8.63
N ALA A 13 -3.78 -0.73 -9.51
CA ALA A 13 -4.77 -1.50 -10.26
C ALA A 13 -5.70 -2.32 -9.34
N LEU A 14 -5.17 -2.77 -8.20
CA LEU A 14 -5.92 -3.47 -7.16
C LEU A 14 -6.65 -2.52 -6.19
N ARG A 15 -6.57 -1.20 -6.39
CA ARG A 15 -7.15 -0.18 -5.50
C ARG A 15 -6.65 -0.23 -4.05
N LEU A 16 -5.40 -0.64 -3.86
CA LEU A 16 -4.75 -0.68 -2.54
C LEU A 16 -4.00 0.63 -2.23
N VAL A 17 -3.64 1.38 -3.26
CA VAL A 17 -2.96 2.66 -3.14
C VAL A 17 -3.54 3.66 -4.12
N LYS A 18 -3.47 4.93 -3.73
CA LYS A 18 -3.73 6.09 -4.59
C LYS A 18 -2.46 6.93 -4.69
N TYR A 19 -2.51 7.95 -5.54
CA TYR A 19 -1.43 8.91 -5.63
C TYR A 19 -1.94 10.34 -5.76
N THR A 20 -1.15 11.28 -5.29
CA THR A 20 -1.25 12.70 -5.59
C THR A 20 -0.02 13.13 -6.38
N ARG A 21 -0.18 14.15 -7.24
CA ARG A 21 0.92 14.74 -8.00
C ARG A 21 1.11 16.18 -7.58
N GLU A 22 2.33 16.51 -7.17
CA GLU A 22 2.72 17.87 -6.80
C GLU A 22 3.91 18.27 -7.69
N GLY A 23 3.60 19.07 -8.73
CA GLY A 23 4.57 19.41 -9.76
C GLY A 23 5.13 18.17 -10.47
N LYS A 24 6.44 17.93 -10.33
CA LYS A 24 7.13 16.76 -10.92
C LYS A 24 7.11 15.52 -10.01
N MET A 25 6.68 15.66 -8.77
CA MET A 25 6.70 14.58 -7.78
C MET A 25 5.35 13.84 -7.75
N VAL A 26 5.41 12.53 -7.49
CA VAL A 26 4.22 11.69 -7.31
C VAL A 26 4.35 11.01 -5.95
N TYR A 27 3.39 11.27 -5.07
CA TYR A 27 3.31 10.69 -3.74
C TYR A 27 2.26 9.58 -3.73
N TYR A 28 2.61 8.42 -3.19
CA TYR A 28 1.70 7.30 -3.03
C TYR A 28 1.27 7.17 -1.57
N GLU A 29 0.01 6.82 -1.37
CA GLU A 29 -0.58 6.57 -0.06
C GLU A 29 -1.59 5.42 -0.17
N LEU A 30 -1.98 4.83 0.97
CA LEU A 30 -3.05 3.82 0.99
C LEU A 30 -4.37 4.44 0.52
N ASP A 31 -5.21 3.63 -0.14
CA ASP A 31 -6.49 4.14 -0.68
C ASP A 31 -7.41 4.67 0.43
N ASP A 32 -7.48 3.93 1.55
CA ASP A 32 -8.24 4.30 2.74
C ASP A 32 -7.67 3.69 4.05
N ASN A 33 -8.34 3.99 5.16
CA ASN A 33 -8.00 3.45 6.49
C ASN A 33 -8.34 1.96 6.65
N HIS A 34 -9.24 1.40 5.83
CA HIS A 34 -9.59 -0.01 5.92
C HIS A 34 -8.40 -0.90 5.52
N ILE A 35 -7.66 -0.50 4.48
CA ILE A 35 -6.44 -1.20 4.06
C ILE A 35 -5.37 -1.16 5.17
N LEU A 36 -5.22 -0.01 5.83
CA LEU A 36 -4.29 0.12 6.96
C LEU A 36 -4.66 -0.84 8.10
N ASN A 37 -5.95 -0.93 8.43
CA ASN A 37 -6.43 -1.84 9.47
C ASN A 37 -6.17 -3.30 9.10
N LEU A 38 -6.44 -3.71 7.86
CA LEU A 38 -6.13 -5.08 7.41
C LEU A 38 -4.64 -5.43 7.54
N ILE A 39 -3.75 -4.49 7.22
CA ILE A 39 -2.31 -4.70 7.38
C ILE A 39 -1.95 -4.86 8.86
N ARG A 40 -2.53 -4.03 9.75
CA ARG A 40 -2.30 -4.14 11.20
C ARG A 40 -2.78 -5.47 11.76
N GLU A 41 -4.01 -5.88 11.44
CA GLU A 41 -4.57 -7.17 11.85
C GLU A 41 -3.69 -8.34 11.37
N ALA A 42 -3.23 -8.29 10.11
CA ALA A 42 -2.32 -9.31 9.59
C ALA A 42 -0.97 -9.33 10.31
N GLN A 43 -0.44 -8.16 10.71
CA GLN A 43 0.80 -8.06 11.48
C GLN A 43 0.63 -8.57 12.91
N GLU A 44 -0.47 -8.21 13.57
CA GLU A 44 -0.83 -8.69 14.91
C GLU A 44 -0.94 -10.21 14.90
N HIS A 45 -1.70 -10.77 13.95
CA HIS A 45 -1.83 -12.22 13.79
C HIS A 45 -0.50 -12.92 13.52
N PHE A 46 0.37 -12.32 12.69
CA PHE A 46 1.71 -12.88 12.44
C PHE A 46 2.60 -12.89 13.69
N ALA A 47 2.41 -11.91 14.58
CA ALA A 47 3.15 -11.80 15.84
C ALA A 47 2.55 -12.65 16.97
N GLU A 48 1.37 -13.25 16.79
CA GLU A 48 0.83 -14.22 17.73
C GLU A 48 1.76 -15.44 17.79
N GLU A 49 2.45 -15.61 18.93
CA GLU A 49 3.15 -16.86 19.23
C GLU A 49 2.10 -17.94 19.49
N ARG A 50 2.11 -18.98 18.64
CA ARG A 50 1.33 -20.20 18.86
C ARG A 50 2.09 -21.19 19.73
#